data_AF-A0A6J6WDH5-F1
#
_entry.id   AF-A0A6J6WDH5-F1
#
_cell.length_a   1.000
_cell.length_b   1.000
_cell.length_c   1.000
_cell.angle_alpha   90.00
_cell.angle_beta   90.00
_cell.angle_gamma   90.00
#
_symmetry.space_group_name_H-M   'P 1'
#
loop_
_entity.id
_entity.type
_entity.pdbx_description
1 polymer ?
#
loop_
_entity_poly.entity_id
_entity_poly.type
_entity_poly.pdbx_seq_one_letter_code
_entity_poly.pdbx_strand_id
1 'polypeptide(L)'
;MRMSKLFVALLVVLTTLIPNAHAVDAPASFSFQGSGYGHGVGLSQMGARSMALNGKTSIEILQYYFKDIQIESIDDSKLVRINIGHLLSTAKISSATKDSLISVYSGDIADKTDVPPVSHGTSVNLSILGSSVLIKAANGKATPITHLNKIFTLRWSGTRYLAGPDSIVSVTHSGTTQKFRYGQIQVKAVKSVSGYRLEVTNSVRLADEYLWGVSEMPSYWPVAALEAQAIASRSYALSKAGIYKNACDCQLYGGISDQSFIGYAKEIEKKYGVIWKETVTRTAGLTLTQAGLPITAYFSSSTGGKTESAVNAWGSNKAYTQIVDDPGSLDLVLNPRFVSWSREVPQNVVATAFLLPDVVTLEILSKNESGTVAQIRATSSSGIQAVLRGEAFRSRTKIPSAWFDLVSVQN
;
A
#
# COMPACT_ATOMS: atom_id res chain seq x y z
N MET A 1 80.70 -42.13 36.90
CA MET A 1 79.60 -41.13 36.89
C MET A 1 79.04 -41.07 35.47
N ARG A 2 77.70 -41.00 35.37
CA ARG A 2 76.84 -41.26 34.19
C ARG A 2 77.25 -40.54 32.89
N MET A 3 77.22 -41.26 31.77
CA MET A 3 77.04 -40.67 30.43
C MET A 3 75.73 -41.17 29.82
N SER A 4 74.80 -40.25 29.58
CA SER A 4 73.48 -40.49 29.00
C SER A 4 73.57 -40.56 27.48
N LYS A 5 72.95 -41.58 26.87
CA LYS A 5 72.71 -41.68 25.43
C LYS A 5 71.59 -40.70 25.03
N LEU A 6 71.85 -39.83 24.07
CA LEU A 6 70.83 -39.00 23.42
C LEU A 6 70.08 -39.85 22.38
N PHE A 7 68.76 -39.96 22.54
CA PHE A 7 67.84 -40.41 21.49
C PHE A 7 67.31 -39.17 20.77
N VAL A 8 67.53 -39.08 19.45
CA VAL A 8 66.88 -38.08 18.59
C VAL A 8 65.65 -38.73 17.98
N ALA A 9 64.46 -38.28 18.37
CA ALA A 9 63.20 -38.67 17.75
C ALA A 9 62.92 -37.74 16.55
N LEU A 10 62.81 -38.31 15.36
CA LEU A 10 62.47 -37.61 14.13
C LEU A 10 60.94 -37.42 14.06
N LEU A 11 60.47 -36.18 14.24
CA LEU A 11 59.05 -35.83 14.13
C LEU A 11 58.69 -35.58 12.65
N VAL A 12 57.99 -36.52 12.02
CA VAL A 12 57.43 -36.32 10.67
C VAL A 12 56.14 -35.51 10.80
N VAL A 13 56.18 -34.24 10.41
CA VAL A 13 55.00 -33.38 10.33
C VAL A 13 54.29 -33.68 9.00
N LEU A 14 53.17 -34.41 9.07
CA LEU A 14 52.29 -34.64 7.93
C LEU A 14 51.42 -33.40 7.73
N THR A 15 51.79 -32.52 6.81
CA THR A 15 50.99 -31.36 6.42
C THR A 15 49.78 -31.82 5.61
N THR A 16 48.63 -31.96 6.25
CA THR A 16 47.35 -32.10 5.55
C THR A 16 47.07 -30.79 4.80
N LEU A 17 47.11 -30.85 3.46
CA LEU A 17 46.60 -29.79 2.59
C LEU A 17 45.09 -29.66 2.84
N ILE A 18 44.69 -28.69 3.67
CA ILE A 18 43.31 -28.23 3.73
C ILE A 18 43.08 -27.51 2.38
N PRO A 19 42.17 -27.97 1.51
CA PRO A 19 41.84 -27.20 0.33
C PRO A 19 41.32 -25.84 0.79
N ASN A 20 41.92 -24.75 0.29
CA ASN A 20 41.37 -23.43 0.47
C ASN A 20 39.94 -23.47 -0.07
N ALA A 21 38.96 -23.40 0.83
CA ALA A 21 37.60 -23.12 0.44
C ALA A 21 37.65 -21.74 -0.21
N HIS A 22 37.58 -21.69 -1.54
CA HIS A 22 37.33 -20.46 -2.24
C HIS A 22 35.97 -19.97 -1.75
N ALA A 23 35.97 -18.95 -0.89
CA ALA A 23 34.77 -18.18 -0.63
C ALA A 23 34.33 -17.68 -2.00
N VAL A 24 33.21 -18.20 -2.51
CA VAL A 24 32.63 -17.66 -3.73
C VAL A 24 32.14 -16.28 -3.35
N ASP A 25 32.82 -15.25 -3.86
CA ASP A 25 32.46 -13.87 -3.58
C ASP A 25 31.01 -13.65 -4.02
N ALA A 26 30.21 -13.11 -3.11
CA ALA A 26 28.83 -12.76 -3.42
C ALA A 26 28.85 -11.63 -4.47
N PRO A 27 28.06 -11.74 -5.54
CA PRO A 27 27.99 -10.72 -6.58
C PRO A 27 27.52 -9.38 -6.02
N ALA A 28 27.89 -8.27 -6.65
CA ALA A 28 27.42 -6.95 -6.24
C ALA A 28 25.90 -6.79 -6.43
N SER A 29 25.34 -7.39 -7.49
CA SER A 29 23.92 -7.25 -7.84
C SER A 29 23.38 -8.36 -8.75
N PHE A 30 22.05 -8.41 -8.85
CA PHE A 30 21.31 -9.35 -9.70
C PHE A 30 20.45 -8.57 -10.71
N SER A 31 20.55 -8.95 -11.98
CA SER A 31 19.82 -8.31 -13.07
C SER A 31 18.57 -9.11 -13.47
N PHE A 32 17.45 -8.41 -13.57
CA PHE A 32 16.14 -8.96 -13.91
C PHE A 32 15.56 -8.24 -15.13
N GLN A 33 14.86 -9.00 -15.96
CA GLN A 33 13.97 -8.49 -17.00
C GLN A 33 12.57 -9.04 -16.78
N GLY A 34 11.56 -8.26 -17.11
CA GLY A 34 10.19 -8.68 -16.88
C GLY A 34 9.15 -7.78 -17.55
N SER A 35 7.88 -8.00 -17.21
CA SER A 35 6.73 -7.25 -17.71
C SER A 35 5.70 -7.02 -16.60
N GLY A 36 4.70 -6.17 -16.83
CA GLY A 36 3.67 -5.82 -15.86
C GLY A 36 4.15 -4.98 -14.67
N TYR A 37 3.19 -4.49 -13.87
CA TYR A 37 3.45 -3.72 -12.66
C TYR A 37 2.36 -3.93 -11.60
N GLY A 38 2.78 -4.45 -10.45
CA GLY A 38 1.89 -4.84 -9.35
C GLY A 38 1.79 -6.36 -9.20
N HIS A 39 0.80 -6.80 -8.43
CA HIS A 39 0.64 -8.21 -8.03
C HIS A 39 -0.17 -9.04 -9.02
N GLY A 40 -0.82 -8.42 -10.01
CA GLY A 40 -1.51 -9.14 -11.09
C GLY A 40 -2.88 -9.74 -10.78
N VAL A 41 -3.29 -9.71 -9.52
CA VAL A 41 -4.54 -10.32 -9.05
C VAL A 41 -5.74 -9.40 -9.30
N GLY A 42 -6.79 -9.93 -9.93
CA GLY A 42 -8.03 -9.19 -10.20
C GLY A 42 -7.92 -8.24 -11.38
N LEU A 43 -8.44 -7.02 -11.24
CA LEU A 43 -8.56 -6.05 -12.33
C LEU A 43 -7.19 -5.49 -12.75
N SER A 44 -6.85 -5.64 -14.03
CA SER A 44 -5.74 -4.94 -14.67
C SER A 44 -6.18 -3.55 -15.10
N GLN A 45 -5.54 -2.48 -14.61
CA GLN A 45 -5.91 -1.12 -15.00
C GLN A 45 -5.64 -0.85 -16.48
N MET A 46 -4.47 -1.24 -17.00
CA MET A 46 -4.18 -1.11 -18.44
C MET A 46 -5.09 -1.96 -19.30
N GLY A 47 -5.41 -3.16 -18.84
CA GLY A 47 -6.38 -4.03 -19.49
C GLY A 47 -7.78 -3.43 -19.54
N ALA A 48 -8.29 -2.92 -18.41
CA ALA A 48 -9.56 -2.21 -18.33
C ALA A 48 -9.61 -0.99 -19.25
N ARG A 49 -8.50 -0.23 -19.33
CA ARG A 49 -8.36 0.89 -20.28
C ARG A 49 -8.48 0.42 -21.72
N SER A 50 -7.77 -0.64 -22.10
CA SER A 50 -7.84 -1.22 -23.45
C SER A 50 -9.25 -1.71 -23.78
N MET A 51 -9.88 -2.46 -22.87
CA MET A 51 -11.26 -2.93 -23.05
C MET A 51 -12.25 -1.77 -23.23
N ALA A 52 -12.13 -0.72 -22.41
CA ALA A 52 -12.98 0.47 -22.51
C ALA A 52 -12.78 1.23 -23.85
N LEU A 53 -11.53 1.33 -24.34
CA LEU A 53 -11.24 1.89 -25.66
C LEU A 53 -11.84 1.04 -26.80
N ASN A 54 -12.02 -0.26 -26.58
CA ASN A 54 -12.70 -1.19 -27.48
C ASN A 54 -14.22 -1.28 -27.23
N GLY A 55 -14.80 -0.29 -26.55
CA GLY A 55 -16.26 -0.16 -26.39
C GLY A 55 -16.88 -1.03 -25.30
N LYS A 56 -16.08 -1.71 -24.46
CA LYS A 56 -16.61 -2.48 -23.33
C LYS A 56 -17.14 -1.58 -22.22
N THR A 57 -18.27 -1.97 -21.66
CA THR A 57 -18.88 -1.33 -20.50
C THR A 57 -18.11 -1.67 -19.21
N SER A 58 -18.32 -0.88 -18.16
CA SER A 58 -17.74 -1.12 -16.83
C SER A 58 -18.14 -2.49 -16.27
N ILE A 59 -19.39 -2.91 -16.50
CA ILE A 59 -19.92 -4.23 -16.10
C ILE A 59 -19.20 -5.36 -16.83
N GLU A 60 -19.06 -5.29 -18.16
CA GLU A 60 -18.32 -6.30 -18.94
C GLU A 60 -16.86 -6.40 -18.52
N ILE A 61 -16.21 -5.26 -18.25
CA ILE A 61 -14.82 -5.23 -17.74
C ILE A 61 -14.74 -5.95 -16.40
N LEU A 62 -15.62 -5.66 -15.45
CA LEU A 62 -15.58 -6.27 -14.13
C LEU A 62 -15.88 -7.77 -14.17
N GLN A 63 -16.86 -8.22 -14.95
CA GLN A 63 -17.18 -9.65 -15.13
C GLN A 63 -16.09 -10.41 -15.90
N TYR A 64 -15.28 -9.69 -16.67
CA TYR A 64 -14.10 -10.27 -17.30
C TYR A 64 -13.04 -10.64 -16.26
N TYR A 65 -12.70 -9.70 -15.37
CA TYR A 65 -11.63 -9.87 -14.37
C TYR A 65 -12.05 -10.60 -13.09
N PHE A 66 -13.32 -10.54 -12.71
CA PHE A 66 -13.85 -11.19 -11.52
C PHE A 66 -14.90 -12.22 -11.90
N LYS A 67 -14.72 -13.46 -11.44
CA LYS A 67 -15.56 -14.60 -11.79
C LYS A 67 -16.46 -14.99 -10.63
N ASP A 68 -17.62 -15.56 -10.93
CA ASP A 68 -18.58 -16.01 -9.92
C ASP A 68 -18.98 -14.90 -8.91
N ILE A 69 -19.14 -13.69 -9.44
CA ILE A 69 -19.58 -12.50 -8.71
C ILE A 69 -20.93 -12.00 -9.22
N GLN A 70 -21.60 -11.19 -8.40
CA GLN A 70 -22.70 -10.34 -8.80
C GLN A 70 -22.26 -8.88 -8.74
N ILE A 71 -22.91 -8.03 -9.54
CA ILE A 71 -22.79 -6.56 -9.42
C ILE A 71 -24.15 -6.05 -9.01
N GLU A 72 -24.26 -5.63 -7.76
CA GLU A 72 -25.53 -5.24 -7.15
C GLU A 72 -25.36 -3.97 -6.33
N SER A 73 -26.49 -3.32 -6.00
CA SER A 73 -26.51 -2.14 -5.15
C SER A 73 -26.47 -2.55 -3.68
N ILE A 74 -25.45 -2.11 -2.96
CA ILE A 74 -25.26 -2.35 -1.52
C ILE A 74 -25.24 -1.01 -0.78
N ASP A 75 -25.80 -0.98 0.43
CA ASP A 75 -25.69 0.17 1.33
C ASP A 75 -24.22 0.46 1.69
N ASP A 76 -23.72 1.59 1.19
CA ASP A 76 -22.38 2.10 1.41
C ASP A 76 -22.34 3.39 2.26
N SER A 77 -23.42 3.66 3.02
CA SER A 77 -23.54 4.83 3.90
C SER A 77 -22.59 4.81 5.11
N LYS A 78 -21.92 3.67 5.36
CA LYS A 78 -21.02 3.47 6.50
C LYS A 78 -19.83 4.42 6.47
N LEU A 79 -19.33 4.74 7.66
CA LEU A 79 -18.04 5.39 7.82
C LEU A 79 -16.90 4.41 7.64
N VAL A 80 -15.85 4.88 6.99
CA VAL A 80 -14.55 4.20 6.94
C VAL A 80 -13.47 5.08 7.55
N ARG A 81 -12.57 4.46 8.32
CA ARG A 81 -11.42 5.12 8.96
C ARG A 81 -10.14 4.80 8.20
N ILE A 82 -9.59 5.81 7.53
CA ILE A 82 -8.42 5.68 6.66
C ILE A 82 -7.20 6.22 7.39
N ASN A 83 -6.13 5.44 7.48
CA ASN A 83 -4.84 5.92 7.95
C ASN A 83 -4.20 6.85 6.90
N ILE A 84 -3.93 8.09 7.29
CA ILE A 84 -3.32 9.13 6.45
C ILE A 84 -1.95 9.57 6.99
N GLY A 85 -1.47 8.91 8.04
CA GLY A 85 -0.18 9.15 8.67
C GLY A 85 0.15 8.01 9.62
N HIS A 86 1.09 7.15 9.21
CA HIS A 86 1.42 5.91 9.91
C HIS A 86 2.71 6.02 10.72
N LEU A 87 2.68 5.56 11.98
CA LEU A 87 3.83 5.49 12.87
C LEU A 87 4.67 6.78 12.95
N LEU A 88 4.01 7.94 13.00
CA LEU A 88 4.66 9.24 12.97
C LEU A 88 5.22 9.64 14.35
N SER A 89 6.22 10.52 14.35
CA SER A 89 6.67 11.21 15.58
C SER A 89 5.96 12.55 15.77
N THR A 90 5.68 13.24 14.66
CA THR A 90 5.02 14.54 14.63
C THR A 90 4.12 14.66 13.41
N ALA A 91 3.12 15.52 13.52
CA ALA A 91 2.28 15.95 12.39
C ALA A 91 1.73 17.36 12.67
N LYS A 92 1.30 18.05 11.63
CA LYS A 92 0.62 19.35 11.71
C LYS A 92 -0.67 19.30 10.93
N ILE A 93 -1.74 19.83 11.52
CA ILE A 93 -3.04 19.99 10.86
C ILE A 93 -3.37 21.47 10.87
N SER A 94 -3.59 22.06 9.70
CA SER A 94 -3.89 23.50 9.61
C SER A 94 -4.84 23.80 8.47
N SER A 95 -5.65 24.85 8.62
CA SER A 95 -6.47 25.39 7.55
C SER A 95 -6.00 26.80 7.21
N ALA A 96 -5.82 27.05 5.91
CA ALA A 96 -5.56 28.38 5.37
C ALA A 96 -6.84 29.05 4.84
N THR A 97 -7.98 28.37 4.91
CA THR A 97 -9.27 28.93 4.50
C THR A 97 -9.62 30.09 5.44
N LYS A 98 -10.00 31.23 4.86
CA LYS A 98 -10.46 32.40 5.61
C LYS A 98 -11.66 32.01 6.51
N ASP A 99 -11.66 32.50 7.75
CA ASP A 99 -12.73 32.29 8.74
C ASP A 99 -12.98 30.82 9.12
N SER A 100 -12.04 29.92 8.77
CA SER A 100 -12.14 28.51 9.14
C SER A 100 -11.81 28.27 10.60
N LEU A 101 -12.40 27.20 11.14
CA LEU A 101 -12.21 26.77 12.52
C LEU A 101 -11.85 25.28 12.56
N ILE A 102 -10.83 24.92 13.33
CA ILE A 102 -10.54 23.55 13.74
C ILE A 102 -10.86 23.45 15.23
N SER A 103 -11.77 22.55 15.59
CA SER A 103 -12.12 22.24 16.97
C SER A 103 -11.50 20.91 17.37
N VAL A 104 -10.84 20.88 18.53
CA VAL A 104 -10.14 19.72 19.08
C VAL A 104 -10.96 19.17 20.24
N TYR A 105 -11.22 17.87 20.21
CA TYR A 105 -11.98 17.14 21.22
C TYR A 105 -11.09 16.07 21.84
N SER A 106 -11.18 15.92 23.16
CA SER A 106 -10.51 14.87 23.90
C SER A 106 -11.27 13.56 23.73
N GLY A 107 -10.61 12.49 23.29
CA GLY A 107 -11.24 11.18 23.06
C GLY A 107 -11.46 10.83 21.59
N ASP A 108 -11.96 9.61 21.37
CA ASP A 108 -12.44 9.13 20.07
C ASP A 108 -13.94 9.45 19.95
N ILE A 109 -14.28 10.49 19.18
CA ILE A 109 -15.63 11.03 19.14
C ILE A 109 -16.40 10.45 17.95
N ALA A 110 -17.52 9.78 18.24
CA ALA A 110 -18.43 9.28 17.22
C ALA A 110 -19.18 10.42 16.51
N ASP A 111 -19.64 10.16 15.28
CA ASP A 111 -20.22 11.14 14.34
C ASP A 111 -21.19 12.13 15.00
N LYS A 112 -22.15 11.64 15.79
CA LYS A 112 -23.27 12.42 16.36
C LYS A 112 -23.17 12.69 17.86
N THR A 113 -21.95 12.77 18.40
CA THR A 113 -21.77 13.06 19.83
C THR A 113 -21.57 14.56 20.05
N ASP A 114 -22.38 15.14 20.92
CA ASP A 114 -22.19 16.51 21.41
C ASP A 114 -21.28 16.48 22.64
N VAL A 115 -19.99 16.75 22.41
CA VAL A 115 -18.97 16.83 23.45
C VAL A 115 -18.32 18.20 23.34
N PRO A 116 -18.14 18.95 24.43
CA PRO A 116 -17.48 20.24 24.33
C PRO A 116 -16.01 20.07 23.87
N PRO A 117 -15.56 20.89 22.91
CA PRO A 117 -14.17 20.89 22.48
C PRO A 117 -13.25 21.38 23.62
N VAL A 118 -12.06 20.79 23.70
CA VAL A 118 -11.02 21.19 24.66
C VAL A 118 -10.18 22.36 24.13
N SER A 119 -10.18 22.57 22.82
CA SER A 119 -9.41 23.64 22.18
C SER A 119 -9.95 23.98 20.79
N HIS A 120 -9.56 25.15 20.30
CA HIS A 120 -9.88 25.62 18.95
C HIS A 120 -8.69 26.36 18.33
N GLY A 121 -8.62 26.36 17.00
CA GLY A 121 -7.64 27.17 16.29
C GLY A 121 -7.70 27.00 14.78
N THR A 122 -6.70 27.53 14.09
CA THR A 122 -6.49 27.37 12.64
C THR A 122 -5.28 26.49 12.34
N SER A 123 -4.46 26.19 13.35
CA SER A 123 -3.33 25.29 13.27
C SER A 123 -3.19 24.47 14.54
N VAL A 124 -2.92 23.17 14.39
CA VAL A 124 -2.75 22.20 15.46
C VAL A 124 -1.48 21.40 15.21
N ASN A 125 -0.50 21.51 16.11
CA ASN A 125 0.72 20.70 16.06
C ASN A 125 0.57 19.49 16.98
N LEU A 126 1.03 18.33 16.49
CA LEU A 126 0.87 17.03 17.11
C LEU A 126 2.26 16.41 17.32
N SER A 127 2.50 15.87 18.51
CA SER A 127 3.72 15.11 18.81
C SER A 127 3.44 14.02 19.84
N ILE A 128 4.27 12.98 19.87
CA ILE A 128 4.19 11.94 20.90
C ILE A 128 4.97 12.32 22.15
N LEU A 129 4.36 12.11 23.32
CA LEU A 129 5.01 12.20 24.63
C LEU A 129 4.61 10.98 25.47
N GLY A 130 5.55 10.04 25.63
CA GLY A 130 5.27 8.77 26.31
C GLY A 130 4.15 8.00 25.59
N SER A 131 3.10 7.62 26.32
CA SER A 131 1.93 6.92 25.75
C SER A 131 0.80 7.83 25.28
N SER A 132 1.07 9.13 25.18
CA SER A 132 0.06 10.16 24.88
C SER A 132 0.44 11.01 23.68
N VAL A 133 -0.58 11.56 23.03
CA VAL A 133 -0.48 12.63 22.04
C VAL A 133 -0.46 13.96 22.78
N LEU A 134 0.55 14.77 22.50
CA LEU A 134 0.61 16.18 22.88
C LEU A 134 0.06 17.01 21.73
N ILE A 135 -0.93 17.86 22.02
CA ILE A 135 -1.52 18.79 21.06
C ILE A 135 -1.17 20.22 21.47
N LYS A 136 -0.75 21.03 20.48
CA LYS A 136 -0.60 22.49 20.59
C LYS A 136 -1.45 23.18 19.53
N ALA A 137 -2.62 23.68 19.93
CA ALA A 137 -3.53 24.40 19.05
C ALA A 137 -3.29 25.91 19.12
N ALA A 138 -3.27 26.58 17.98
CA ALA A 138 -3.03 28.01 17.85
C ALA A 138 -4.03 28.67 16.91
N ASN A 139 -4.39 29.91 17.21
CA ASN A 139 -5.17 30.78 16.34
C ASN A 139 -4.32 31.97 15.89
N GLY A 140 -3.81 31.95 14.66
CA GLY A 140 -2.91 32.98 14.16
C GLY A 140 -1.60 33.07 14.97
N LYS A 141 -1.27 34.28 15.48
CA LYS A 141 -0.04 34.55 16.26
C LYS A 141 -0.19 34.28 17.77
N ALA A 142 -1.34 33.79 18.24
CA ALA A 142 -1.58 33.55 19.67
C ALA A 142 -0.73 32.40 20.23
N THR A 143 -0.42 32.47 21.53
CA THR A 143 0.29 31.40 22.25
C THR A 143 -0.49 30.08 22.18
N PRO A 144 0.14 28.96 21.79
CA PRO A 144 -0.57 27.69 21.65
C PRO A 144 -1.09 27.13 22.99
N ILE A 145 -2.33 26.64 23.01
CA ILE A 145 -2.90 25.92 24.14
C ILE A 145 -2.46 24.45 24.06
N THR A 146 -1.98 23.90 25.17
CA THR A 146 -1.41 22.55 25.23
C THR A 146 -2.35 21.57 25.93
N HIS A 147 -2.58 20.40 25.31
CA HIS A 147 -3.35 19.30 25.90
C HIS A 147 -2.63 17.96 25.71
N LEU A 148 -2.87 17.01 26.62
CA LEU A 148 -2.26 15.68 26.62
C LEU A 148 -3.33 14.59 26.82
N ASN A 149 -3.46 13.66 25.87
CA ASN A 149 -4.34 12.50 25.97
C ASN A 149 -3.86 11.39 25.01
N LYS A 150 -4.29 10.13 25.19
CA LYS A 150 -4.00 9.01 24.29
C LYS A 150 -4.61 9.17 22.90
N ILE A 151 -5.75 9.86 22.81
CA ILE A 151 -6.48 10.10 21.56
C ILE A 151 -7.19 11.45 21.58
N PHE A 152 -7.21 12.11 20.43
CA PHE A 152 -8.07 13.27 20.17
C PHE A 152 -8.80 13.11 18.84
N THR A 153 -9.92 13.81 18.72
CA THR A 153 -10.66 13.98 17.47
C THR A 153 -10.63 15.45 17.07
N LEU A 154 -10.41 15.73 15.80
CA LEU A 154 -10.38 17.06 15.21
C LEU A 154 -11.48 17.17 14.17
N ARG A 155 -12.32 18.21 14.30
CA ARG A 155 -13.39 18.55 13.35
C ARG A 155 -13.17 19.97 12.84
N TRP A 156 -13.51 20.24 11.59
CA TRP A 156 -13.30 21.55 10.99
C TRP A 156 -14.54 22.08 10.29
N SER A 157 -14.63 23.41 10.18
CA SER A 157 -15.82 24.13 9.70
C SER A 157 -16.18 23.75 8.27
N GLY A 158 -17.49 23.78 7.98
CA GLY A 158 -18.02 23.45 6.66
C GLY A 158 -18.04 21.95 6.37
N THR A 159 -17.90 21.12 7.40
CA THR A 159 -18.16 19.68 7.33
C THR A 159 -19.45 19.35 8.06
N ARG A 160 -19.96 18.13 7.87
CA ARG A 160 -21.10 17.61 8.65
C ARG A 160 -20.85 17.55 10.16
N TYR A 161 -19.60 17.63 10.59
CA TYR A 161 -19.21 17.53 11.99
C TYR A 161 -19.04 18.89 12.68
N LEU A 162 -18.90 19.98 11.93
CA LEU A 162 -18.75 21.33 12.47
C LEU A 162 -19.27 22.36 11.46
N ALA A 163 -20.30 23.10 11.86
CA ALA A 163 -20.86 24.19 11.09
C ALA A 163 -19.86 25.34 10.88
N GLY A 164 -20.08 26.15 9.86
CA GLY A 164 -19.23 27.28 9.49
C GLY A 164 -18.86 27.25 8.00
N PRO A 165 -17.91 28.09 7.56
CA PRO A 165 -17.55 28.18 6.15
C PRO A 165 -16.84 26.91 5.67
N ASP A 166 -17.12 26.55 4.42
CA ASP A 166 -16.43 25.51 3.66
C ASP A 166 -14.92 25.67 3.76
N SER A 167 -14.26 24.73 4.44
CA SER A 167 -12.83 24.80 4.67
C SER A 167 -12.07 23.53 4.33
N ILE A 168 -10.77 23.68 4.09
CA ILE A 168 -9.86 22.61 3.71
C ILE A 168 -8.76 22.55 4.75
N VAL A 169 -8.59 21.37 5.36
CA VAL A 169 -7.47 21.11 6.25
C VAL A 169 -6.31 20.49 5.48
N SER A 170 -5.11 20.98 5.76
CA SER A 170 -3.85 20.40 5.31
C SER A 170 -3.26 19.58 6.46
N VAL A 171 -2.93 18.32 6.19
CA VAL A 171 -2.22 17.43 7.11
C VAL A 171 -0.80 17.30 6.58
N THR A 172 0.17 17.78 7.34
CA THR A 172 1.59 17.80 7.00
C THR A 172 2.37 16.89 7.93
N HIS A 173 3.10 15.93 7.37
CA HIS A 173 4.03 15.07 8.08
C HIS A 173 5.07 14.51 7.11
N SER A 174 6.23 14.10 7.62
CA SER A 174 7.26 13.41 6.81
C SER A 174 7.65 14.13 5.51
N GLY A 175 7.64 15.47 5.51
CA GLY A 175 7.93 16.30 4.33
C GLY A 175 6.81 16.35 3.27
N THR A 176 5.67 15.72 3.53
CA THR A 176 4.50 15.68 2.63
C THR A 176 3.34 16.47 3.21
N THR A 177 2.44 16.98 2.35
CA THR A 177 1.20 17.65 2.76
C THR A 177 0.04 17.14 1.92
N GLN A 178 -0.98 16.62 2.58
CA GLN A 178 -2.23 16.18 1.96
C GLN A 178 -3.39 17.09 2.39
N LYS A 179 -4.36 17.31 1.50
CA LYS A 179 -5.49 18.21 1.73
C LYS A 179 -6.80 17.43 1.84
N PHE A 180 -7.62 17.76 2.83
CA PHE A 180 -8.91 17.12 3.06
C PHE A 180 -10.03 18.15 3.20
N ARG A 181 -11.12 17.91 2.49
CA ARG A 181 -12.36 18.70 2.53
C ARG A 181 -13.42 18.06 3.42
N TYR A 182 -13.38 16.74 3.56
CA TYR A 182 -14.38 15.94 4.27
C TYR A 182 -13.77 15.09 5.38
N GLY A 183 -14.62 14.73 6.34
CA GLY A 183 -14.29 13.82 7.42
C GLY A 183 -14.09 14.49 8.77
N GLN A 184 -13.64 13.69 9.73
CA GLN A 184 -13.08 14.12 11.00
C GLN A 184 -11.78 13.34 11.23
N ILE A 185 -10.76 14.01 11.75
CA ILE A 185 -9.44 13.42 11.91
C ILE A 185 -9.27 12.91 13.33
N GLN A 186 -8.84 11.67 13.50
CA GLN A 186 -8.40 11.15 14.78
C GLN A 186 -6.88 11.05 14.83
N VAL A 187 -6.34 11.34 16.02
CA VAL A 187 -4.92 11.29 16.30
C VAL A 187 -4.71 10.44 17.55
N LYS A 188 -4.00 9.33 17.41
CA LYS A 188 -3.89 8.32 18.48
C LYS A 188 -2.44 7.93 18.71
N ALA A 189 -2.06 7.82 19.98
CA ALA A 189 -0.82 7.18 20.37
C ALA A 189 -0.99 5.65 20.33
N VAL A 190 -0.20 4.98 19.50
CA VAL A 190 -0.17 3.51 19.40
C VAL A 190 1.21 2.98 19.78
N LYS A 191 1.26 1.76 20.30
CA LYS A 191 2.52 1.09 20.65
C LYS A 191 3.14 0.46 19.40
N SER A 192 4.39 0.77 19.11
CA SER A 192 5.21 0.14 18.06
C SER A 192 6.43 -0.55 18.67
N VAL A 193 7.22 -1.23 17.82
CA VAL A 193 8.47 -1.91 18.23
C VAL A 193 9.47 -0.92 18.84
N SER A 194 9.49 0.33 18.35
CA SER A 194 10.43 1.40 18.75
C SER A 194 9.82 2.40 19.75
N GLY A 195 8.84 1.97 20.54
CA GLY A 195 8.09 2.83 21.47
C GLY A 195 6.76 3.32 20.89
N TYR A 196 6.15 4.32 21.51
CA TYR A 196 4.88 4.86 21.01
C TYR A 196 5.07 5.75 19.78
N ARG A 197 4.08 5.72 18.89
CA ARG A 197 4.00 6.51 17.66
C ARG A 197 2.60 7.06 17.45
N LEU A 198 2.50 8.07 16.59
CA LEU A 198 1.26 8.74 16.22
C LEU A 198 0.66 8.07 14.98
N GLU A 199 -0.58 7.61 15.11
CA GLU A 199 -1.45 7.34 13.97
C GLU A 199 -2.35 8.55 13.74
N VAL A 200 -2.44 8.99 12.49
CA VAL A 200 -3.36 10.03 12.04
C VAL A 200 -4.32 9.38 11.05
N THR A 201 -5.62 9.41 11.37
CA THR A 201 -6.65 8.78 10.55
C THR A 201 -7.75 9.78 10.20
N ASN A 202 -8.36 9.62 9.03
CA ASN A 202 -9.52 10.40 8.61
C ASN A 202 -10.74 9.47 8.51
N SER A 203 -11.80 9.81 9.23
CA SER A 203 -13.08 9.09 9.18
C SER A 203 -14.05 9.81 8.23
N VAL A 204 -14.41 9.14 7.13
CA VAL A 204 -15.22 9.69 6.03
C VAL A 204 -16.34 8.72 5.64
N ARG A 205 -17.40 9.20 4.97
CA ARG A 205 -18.42 8.32 4.37
C ARG A 205 -17.80 7.55 3.21
N LEU A 206 -18.08 6.25 3.15
CA LEU A 206 -17.52 5.38 2.12
C LEU A 206 -18.08 5.76 0.74
N ALA A 207 -19.41 5.89 0.64
CA ALA A 207 -20.15 6.12 -0.61
C ALA A 207 -19.57 7.20 -1.53
N ASP A 208 -19.03 8.27 -0.94
CA ASP A 208 -18.63 9.47 -1.66
C ASP A 208 -17.33 10.11 -1.12
N GLU A 209 -17.29 10.57 0.13
CA GLU A 209 -16.16 11.31 0.70
C GLU A 209 -14.83 10.53 0.60
N TYR A 210 -14.89 9.22 0.80
CA TYR A 210 -13.76 8.31 0.57
C TYR A 210 -13.47 8.14 -0.93
N LEU A 211 -14.46 7.71 -1.72
CA LEU A 211 -14.28 7.36 -3.13
C LEU A 211 -13.85 8.55 -3.99
N TRP A 212 -14.34 9.76 -3.71
CA TRP A 212 -13.89 11.00 -4.35
C TRP A 212 -12.40 11.27 -4.13
N GLY A 213 -11.82 10.76 -3.05
CA GLY A 213 -10.40 10.89 -2.73
C GLY A 213 -9.51 9.71 -3.18
N VAL A 214 -10.10 8.64 -3.74
CA VAL A 214 -9.35 7.49 -4.25
C VAL A 214 -8.64 7.86 -5.55
N SER A 215 -7.33 7.63 -5.61
CA SER A 215 -6.47 7.98 -6.74
C SER A 215 -5.63 6.80 -7.20
N GLU A 216 -6.32 5.83 -7.78
CA GLU A 216 -5.70 4.62 -8.35
C GLU A 216 -5.50 4.72 -9.85
N MET A 217 -6.36 5.47 -10.54
CA MET A 217 -6.37 5.57 -11.99
C MET A 217 -6.40 7.03 -12.45
N PRO A 218 -5.71 7.40 -13.55
CA PRO A 218 -5.76 8.76 -14.07
C PRO A 218 -7.17 9.13 -14.53
N SER A 219 -7.67 10.27 -14.08
CA SER A 219 -9.07 10.69 -14.29
C SER A 219 -9.42 11.06 -15.74
N TYR A 220 -8.43 11.10 -16.65
CA TYR A 220 -8.64 11.34 -18.08
C TYR A 220 -8.86 10.04 -18.88
N TRP A 221 -8.81 8.88 -18.23
CA TRP A 221 -9.05 7.60 -18.88
C TRP A 221 -10.51 7.42 -19.28
N PRO A 222 -10.82 6.47 -20.19
CA PRO A 222 -12.19 6.21 -20.61
C PRO A 222 -13.15 5.99 -19.43
N VAL A 223 -14.36 6.55 -19.53
CA VAL A 223 -15.36 6.52 -18.44
C VAL A 223 -15.68 5.10 -17.98
N ALA A 224 -15.81 4.13 -18.89
CA ALA A 224 -16.08 2.75 -18.51
C ALA A 224 -14.97 2.13 -17.64
N ALA A 225 -13.70 2.48 -17.88
CA ALA A 225 -12.61 2.05 -17.01
C ALA A 225 -12.68 2.76 -15.64
N LEU A 226 -13.05 4.05 -15.62
CA LEU A 226 -13.19 4.83 -14.37
C LEU A 226 -14.33 4.29 -13.51
N GLU A 227 -15.45 3.93 -14.13
CA GLU A 227 -16.60 3.30 -13.47
C GLU A 227 -16.22 1.92 -12.91
N ALA A 228 -15.50 1.09 -13.69
CA ALA A 228 -15.00 -0.19 -13.21
C ALA A 228 -14.06 -0.03 -11.99
N GLN A 229 -13.14 0.94 -12.05
CA GLN A 229 -12.26 1.25 -10.92
C GLN A 229 -13.04 1.75 -9.70
N ALA A 230 -14.04 2.62 -9.87
CA ALA A 230 -14.85 3.12 -8.76
C ALA A 230 -15.63 1.99 -8.06
N ILE A 231 -16.23 1.09 -8.83
CA ILE A 231 -16.95 -0.08 -8.31
C ILE A 231 -15.97 -1.04 -7.59
N ALA A 232 -14.81 -1.32 -8.17
CA ALA A 232 -13.78 -2.16 -7.54
C ALA A 232 -13.28 -1.55 -6.22
N SER A 233 -12.97 -0.24 -6.22
CA SER A 233 -12.53 0.49 -5.03
C SER A 233 -13.59 0.50 -3.92
N ARG A 234 -14.87 0.69 -4.28
CA ARG A 234 -16.01 0.60 -3.35
C ARG A 234 -16.12 -0.79 -2.74
N SER A 235 -16.07 -1.83 -3.57
CA SER A 235 -16.19 -3.24 -3.13
C SER A 235 -15.10 -3.62 -2.16
N TYR A 236 -13.85 -3.26 -2.49
CA TYR A 236 -12.72 -3.48 -1.60
C TYR A 236 -12.90 -2.74 -0.27
N ALA A 237 -13.26 -1.46 -0.28
CA ALA A 237 -13.47 -0.69 0.95
C ALA A 237 -14.61 -1.27 1.81
N LEU A 238 -15.71 -1.68 1.19
CA LEU A 238 -16.82 -2.35 1.87
C LEU A 238 -16.39 -3.67 2.50
N SER A 239 -15.53 -4.45 1.84
CA SER A 239 -14.98 -5.70 2.39
C SER A 239 -14.08 -5.50 3.61
N LYS A 240 -13.61 -4.26 3.85
CA LYS A 240 -12.82 -3.87 5.04
C LYS A 240 -13.62 -3.06 6.06
N ALA A 241 -14.79 -2.54 5.68
CA ALA A 241 -15.62 -1.72 6.55
C ALA A 241 -16.05 -2.53 7.78
N GLY A 242 -15.86 -1.97 8.97
CA GLY A 242 -16.09 -2.65 10.25
C GLY A 242 -14.90 -3.46 10.78
N ILE A 243 -13.88 -3.76 9.97
CA ILE A 243 -12.70 -4.53 10.39
C ILE A 243 -11.60 -3.57 10.86
N TYR A 244 -11.61 -3.28 12.16
CA TYR A 244 -10.68 -2.31 12.75
C TYR A 244 -9.32 -2.94 13.12
N LYS A 245 -8.23 -2.29 12.70
CA LYS A 245 -6.84 -2.70 12.94
C LYS A 245 -6.20 -1.79 14.00
N ASN A 246 -5.93 -2.35 15.19
CA ASN A 246 -5.29 -1.62 16.29
C ASN A 246 -3.94 -0.99 15.92
N ALA A 247 -3.16 -1.64 15.06
CA ALA A 247 -1.80 -1.22 14.71
C ALA A 247 -1.72 0.10 13.91
N CYS A 248 -2.79 0.48 13.20
CA CYS A 248 -2.86 1.72 12.42
C CYS A 248 -4.02 2.63 12.84
N ASP A 249 -4.77 2.23 13.87
CA ASP A 249 -6.02 2.90 14.26
C ASP A 249 -7.02 3.02 13.10
N CYS A 250 -7.03 2.05 12.18
CA CYS A 250 -7.68 2.20 10.88
C CYS A 250 -8.37 0.93 10.38
N GLN A 251 -9.26 1.07 9.40
CA GLN A 251 -9.77 -0.04 8.58
C GLN A 251 -8.99 -0.16 7.28
N LEU A 252 -8.55 0.98 6.73
CA LEU A 252 -7.82 1.08 5.46
C LEU A 252 -6.58 1.96 5.63
N TYR A 253 -5.48 1.62 4.97
CA TYR A 253 -4.34 2.50 4.74
C TYR A 253 -4.59 3.34 3.49
N GLY A 254 -4.30 4.65 3.55
CA GLY A 254 -4.38 5.57 2.41
C GLY A 254 -3.18 5.46 1.46
N GLY A 255 -2.70 4.25 1.19
CA GLY A 255 -1.54 3.99 0.35
C GLY A 255 -1.48 2.54 -0.14
N ILE A 256 -0.31 2.13 -0.66
CA ILE A 256 -0.12 0.86 -1.39
C ILE A 256 -0.51 -0.42 -0.64
N SER A 257 -0.65 -0.36 0.70
CA SER A 257 -1.09 -1.50 1.51
C SER A 257 -2.58 -1.80 1.35
N ASP A 258 -3.40 -0.79 1.04
CA ASP A 258 -4.83 -0.94 0.76
C ASP A 258 -5.17 -0.16 -0.53
N GLN A 259 -5.51 1.14 -0.45
CA GLN A 259 -5.78 1.98 -1.62
C GLN A 259 -5.16 3.37 -1.48
N SER A 260 -4.66 3.91 -2.58
CA SER A 260 -4.21 5.30 -2.71
C SER A 260 -5.38 6.27 -2.45
N PHE A 261 -5.39 6.87 -1.26
CA PHE A 261 -6.37 7.88 -0.86
C PHE A 261 -5.65 9.20 -0.63
N ILE A 262 -5.80 10.13 -1.57
CA ILE A 262 -5.14 11.46 -1.54
C ILE A 262 -6.10 12.58 -1.15
N GLY A 263 -7.34 12.23 -0.81
CA GLY A 263 -8.36 13.17 -0.35
C GLY A 263 -8.74 14.20 -1.41
N TYR A 264 -8.84 15.47 -0.99
CA TYR A 264 -9.37 16.54 -1.83
C TYR A 264 -8.50 16.83 -3.07
N ALA A 265 -7.23 16.44 -3.06
CA ALA A 265 -6.33 16.60 -4.20
C ALA A 265 -6.86 15.89 -5.47
N LYS A 266 -7.54 14.75 -5.31
CA LYS A 266 -8.17 14.01 -6.41
C LYS A 266 -9.35 14.78 -7.00
N GLU A 267 -10.19 15.31 -6.12
CA GLU A 267 -11.42 16.01 -6.50
C GLU A 267 -11.15 17.33 -7.23
N ILE A 268 -10.03 18.00 -6.92
CA ILE A 268 -9.61 19.27 -7.54
C ILE A 268 -8.62 19.10 -8.70
N GLU A 269 -8.41 17.88 -9.18
CA GLU A 269 -7.60 17.67 -10.39
C GLU A 269 -8.12 18.56 -11.52
N LYS A 270 -7.24 19.41 -12.07
CA LYS A 270 -7.63 20.37 -13.11
C LYS A 270 -8.25 19.63 -14.29
N LYS A 271 -9.45 20.06 -14.70
CA LYS A 271 -10.30 19.46 -15.75
C LYS A 271 -10.94 18.10 -15.40
N TYR A 272 -10.23 17.20 -14.73
CA TYR A 272 -10.65 15.80 -14.63
C TYR A 272 -11.21 15.38 -13.26
N GLY A 273 -11.00 16.17 -12.19
CA GLY A 273 -11.53 15.84 -10.86
C GLY A 273 -13.06 15.77 -10.83
N VAL A 274 -13.73 16.62 -11.61
CA VAL A 274 -15.19 16.60 -11.79
C VAL A 274 -15.64 15.29 -12.45
N ILE A 275 -14.91 14.80 -13.46
CA ILE A 275 -15.22 13.53 -14.14
C ILE A 275 -15.13 12.36 -13.17
N TRP A 276 -14.10 12.33 -12.32
CA TRP A 276 -13.97 11.31 -11.28
C TRP A 276 -15.13 11.37 -10.28
N LYS A 277 -15.45 12.56 -9.78
CA LYS A 277 -16.57 12.77 -8.85
C LYS A 277 -17.92 12.31 -9.44
N GLU A 278 -18.17 12.66 -10.69
CA GLU A 278 -19.36 12.23 -11.44
C GLU A 278 -19.38 10.71 -11.66
N THR A 279 -18.23 10.10 -11.95
CA THR A 279 -18.09 8.65 -12.11
C THR A 279 -18.43 7.89 -10.83
N VAL A 280 -17.93 8.37 -9.68
CA VAL A 280 -18.29 7.83 -8.35
C VAL A 280 -19.79 7.95 -8.10
N THR A 281 -20.39 9.07 -8.50
CA THR A 281 -21.84 9.34 -8.34
C THR A 281 -22.69 8.43 -9.23
N ARG A 282 -22.31 8.23 -10.50
CA ARG A 282 -23.02 7.36 -11.47
C ARG A 282 -23.01 5.89 -11.07
N THR A 283 -22.00 5.47 -10.31
CA THR A 283 -21.82 4.09 -9.84
C THR A 283 -22.23 3.92 -8.38
N ALA A 284 -22.98 4.87 -7.80
CA ALA A 284 -23.39 4.83 -6.40
C ALA A 284 -24.04 3.47 -6.04
N GLY A 285 -23.61 2.88 -4.91
CA GLY A 285 -24.08 1.57 -4.43
C GLY A 285 -23.56 0.36 -5.21
N LEU A 286 -23.20 0.49 -6.50
CA LEU A 286 -22.76 -0.65 -7.32
C LEU A 286 -21.48 -1.28 -6.75
N THR A 287 -21.60 -2.55 -6.39
CA THR A 287 -20.63 -3.32 -5.62
C THR A 287 -20.52 -4.73 -6.16
N LEU A 288 -19.28 -5.24 -6.24
CA LEU A 288 -18.96 -6.63 -6.55
C LEU A 288 -19.19 -7.49 -5.30
N THR A 289 -20.07 -8.46 -5.40
CA THR A 289 -20.40 -9.36 -4.29
C THR A 289 -20.25 -10.82 -4.68
N GLN A 290 -20.00 -11.66 -3.68
CA GLN A 290 -20.07 -13.11 -3.78
C GLN A 290 -20.84 -13.62 -2.56
N ALA A 291 -21.88 -14.42 -2.81
CA ALA A 291 -22.83 -14.84 -1.77
C ALA A 291 -23.41 -13.65 -0.96
N GLY A 292 -23.72 -12.54 -1.63
CA GLY A 292 -24.30 -11.33 -1.02
C GLY A 292 -23.32 -10.50 -0.16
N LEU A 293 -22.04 -10.87 -0.12
CA LEU A 293 -21.01 -10.15 0.63
C LEU A 293 -20.05 -9.43 -0.32
N PRO A 294 -19.66 -8.17 -0.03
CA PRO A 294 -18.65 -7.44 -0.82
C PRO A 294 -17.34 -8.21 -0.91
N ILE A 295 -16.82 -8.39 -2.13
CA ILE A 295 -15.53 -9.06 -2.33
C ILE A 295 -14.37 -8.10 -2.02
N THR A 296 -13.22 -8.64 -1.62
CA THR A 296 -11.97 -7.88 -1.68
C THR A 296 -11.52 -7.81 -3.14
N ALA A 297 -11.98 -6.78 -3.86
CA ALA A 297 -11.69 -6.56 -5.28
C ALA A 297 -10.27 -6.02 -5.47
N TYR A 298 -9.31 -6.92 -5.69
CA TYR A 298 -7.92 -6.56 -5.97
C TYR A 298 -7.76 -5.98 -7.37
N PHE A 299 -6.79 -5.07 -7.53
CA PHE A 299 -6.44 -4.50 -8.82
C PHE A 299 -4.97 -4.10 -8.84
N SER A 300 -4.37 -4.04 -10.03
CA SER A 300 -2.99 -3.63 -10.22
C SER A 300 -2.81 -2.87 -11.53
N SER A 301 -1.66 -2.22 -11.71
CA SER A 301 -1.44 -1.33 -12.86
C SER A 301 -1.50 -2.08 -14.19
N SER A 302 -0.73 -3.17 -14.32
CA SER A 302 -0.70 -4.00 -15.52
C SER A 302 -0.20 -5.40 -15.19
N THR A 303 -0.47 -6.33 -16.10
CA THR A 303 0.00 -7.72 -16.00
C THR A 303 1.13 -8.02 -17.00
N GLY A 304 1.68 -9.22 -16.93
CA GLY A 304 2.57 -9.76 -17.97
C GLY A 304 1.84 -10.37 -19.17
N GLY A 305 0.55 -10.07 -19.37
CA GLY A 305 -0.30 -10.59 -20.45
C GLY A 305 -1.41 -11.53 -19.98
N LYS A 306 -1.38 -11.96 -18.71
CA LYS A 306 -2.44 -12.71 -18.01
C LYS A 306 -2.52 -12.23 -16.57
N THR A 307 -3.71 -12.23 -15.96
CA THR A 307 -3.85 -11.99 -14.51
C THR A 307 -3.28 -13.15 -13.69
N GLU A 308 -3.18 -12.94 -12.38
CA GLU A 308 -2.76 -13.96 -11.43
C GLU A 308 -3.90 -14.29 -10.45
N SER A 309 -3.91 -15.52 -9.94
CA SER A 309 -4.80 -15.95 -8.87
C SER A 309 -4.27 -15.56 -7.48
N ALA A 310 -5.17 -15.26 -6.54
CA ALA A 310 -4.77 -14.96 -5.16
C ALA A 310 -4.04 -16.13 -4.46
N VAL A 311 -4.33 -17.38 -4.83
CA VAL A 311 -3.65 -18.56 -4.27
C VAL A 311 -2.19 -18.65 -4.73
N ASN A 312 -1.91 -18.33 -6.00
CA ASN A 312 -0.54 -18.31 -6.50
C ASN A 312 0.26 -17.14 -5.92
N ALA A 313 -0.34 -15.95 -5.89
CA ALA A 313 0.32 -14.74 -5.38
C ALA A 313 0.58 -14.82 -3.85
N TRP A 314 -0.43 -15.24 -3.07
CA TRP A 314 -0.42 -15.08 -1.61
C TRP A 314 -0.75 -16.36 -0.82
N GLY A 315 -1.08 -17.47 -1.48
CA GLY A 315 -1.42 -18.73 -0.83
C GLY A 315 -2.85 -18.82 -0.29
N SER A 316 -3.60 -17.72 -0.28
CA SER A 316 -5.01 -17.70 0.14
C SER A 316 -5.93 -17.74 -1.08
N ASN A 317 -6.76 -18.78 -1.19
CA ASN A 317 -7.71 -18.86 -2.29
C ASN A 317 -8.79 -17.78 -2.20
N LYS A 318 -9.09 -17.16 -3.36
CA LYS A 318 -10.22 -16.28 -3.59
C LYS A 318 -10.84 -16.70 -4.93
N ALA A 319 -11.98 -17.39 -4.86
CA ALA A 319 -12.59 -18.04 -6.03
C ALA A 319 -12.88 -17.06 -7.19
N TYR A 320 -13.12 -15.79 -6.85
CA TYR A 320 -13.39 -14.72 -7.81
C TYR A 320 -12.15 -14.14 -8.52
N THR A 321 -10.93 -14.62 -8.21
CA THR A 321 -9.68 -14.16 -8.86
C THR A 321 -9.05 -15.29 -9.69
N GLN A 322 -9.45 -15.38 -10.95
CA GLN A 322 -8.95 -16.39 -11.89
C GLN A 322 -7.88 -15.80 -12.81
N ILE A 323 -7.05 -16.68 -13.38
CA ILE A 323 -6.10 -16.30 -14.44
C ILE A 323 -6.91 -16.11 -15.72
N VAL A 324 -6.93 -14.89 -16.24
CA VAL A 324 -7.55 -14.52 -17.51
C VAL A 324 -6.55 -13.79 -18.38
N ASP A 325 -6.73 -13.83 -19.70
CA ASP A 325 -5.88 -13.10 -20.63
C ASP A 325 -5.98 -11.59 -20.41
N ASP A 326 -4.91 -10.86 -20.66
CA ASP A 326 -4.86 -9.42 -20.53
C ASP A 326 -3.99 -8.81 -21.62
N PRO A 327 -4.43 -8.91 -22.90
CA PRO A 327 -3.64 -8.41 -24.03
C PRO A 327 -3.43 -6.90 -23.97
N GLY A 328 -4.30 -6.15 -23.28
CA GLY A 328 -4.16 -4.71 -23.09
C GLY A 328 -2.91 -4.31 -22.30
N SER A 329 -2.38 -5.18 -21.43
CA SER A 329 -1.11 -4.91 -20.75
C SER A 329 0.13 -5.08 -21.62
N LEU A 330 0.00 -5.77 -22.76
CA LEU A 330 1.08 -5.99 -23.74
C LEU A 330 1.10 -4.90 -24.84
N ASP A 331 0.16 -3.95 -24.80
CA ASP A 331 0.11 -2.84 -25.75
C ASP A 331 1.20 -1.80 -25.44
N LEU A 332 2.15 -1.64 -26.38
CA LEU A 332 3.28 -0.71 -26.25
C LEU A 332 2.88 0.76 -26.20
N VAL A 333 1.71 1.12 -26.72
CA VAL A 333 1.20 2.51 -26.71
C VAL A 333 0.49 2.79 -25.39
N LEU A 334 -0.31 1.84 -24.90
CA LEU A 334 -1.05 2.00 -23.64
C LEU A 334 -0.16 1.82 -22.40
N ASN A 335 0.79 0.87 -22.45
CA ASN A 335 1.64 0.47 -21.33
C ASN A 335 3.17 0.55 -21.63
N PRO A 336 3.69 1.63 -22.23
CA PRO A 336 5.07 1.70 -22.75
C PRO A 336 6.17 1.43 -21.71
N ARG A 337 5.88 1.63 -20.43
CA ARG A 337 6.84 1.48 -19.33
C ARG A 337 6.94 0.07 -18.77
N PHE A 338 5.91 -0.74 -18.96
CA PHE A 338 5.79 -2.04 -18.30
C PHE A 338 5.35 -3.18 -19.23
N VAL A 339 5.20 -2.94 -20.54
CA VAL A 339 5.23 -4.07 -21.51
C VAL A 339 6.54 -4.85 -21.35
N SER A 340 7.66 -4.13 -21.16
CA SER A 340 8.89 -4.71 -20.62
C SER A 340 9.60 -3.74 -19.68
N TRP A 341 10.41 -4.27 -18.78
CA TRP A 341 11.28 -3.52 -17.89
C TRP A 341 12.55 -4.31 -17.57
N SER A 342 13.63 -3.60 -17.24
CA SER A 342 14.87 -4.16 -16.68
C SER A 342 15.16 -3.53 -15.33
N ARG A 343 15.58 -4.32 -14.34
CA ARG A 343 15.96 -3.84 -13.02
C ARG A 343 17.18 -4.58 -12.49
N GLU A 344 18.01 -3.82 -11.81
CA GLU A 344 19.13 -4.35 -11.05
C GLU A 344 18.79 -4.25 -9.56
N VAL A 345 18.99 -5.34 -8.83
CA VAL A 345 18.72 -5.40 -7.39
C VAL A 345 20.06 -5.64 -6.67
N PRO A 346 20.48 -4.73 -5.78
CA PRO A 346 21.69 -4.91 -4.99
C PRO A 346 21.65 -6.20 -4.15
N GLN A 347 22.80 -6.84 -4.00
CA GLN A 347 22.95 -8.09 -3.25
C GLN A 347 22.38 -8.00 -1.83
N ASN A 348 22.63 -6.89 -1.11
CA ASN A 348 22.11 -6.71 0.24
C ASN A 348 20.57 -6.68 0.30
N VAL A 349 19.90 -6.18 -0.74
CA VAL A 349 18.44 -6.18 -0.86
C VAL A 349 17.93 -7.59 -1.11
N VAL A 350 18.60 -8.36 -1.98
CA VAL A 350 18.27 -9.77 -2.22
C VAL A 350 18.47 -10.60 -0.94
N ALA A 351 19.62 -10.48 -0.28
CA ALA A 351 19.92 -11.18 0.96
C ALA A 351 18.91 -10.85 2.06
N THR A 352 18.58 -9.56 2.24
CA THR A 352 17.52 -9.12 3.17
C THR A 352 16.16 -9.73 2.81
N ALA A 353 15.82 -9.81 1.51
CA ALA A 353 14.57 -10.41 1.07
C ALA A 353 14.45 -11.89 1.47
N PHE A 354 15.55 -12.65 1.40
CA PHE A 354 15.60 -14.06 1.77
C PHE A 354 15.93 -14.32 3.25
N LEU A 355 16.22 -13.28 4.03
CA LEU A 355 16.73 -13.39 5.40
C LEU A 355 18.05 -14.18 5.49
N LEU A 356 18.92 -13.99 4.50
CA LEU A 356 20.25 -14.59 4.42
C LEU A 356 21.32 -13.52 4.68
N PRO A 357 22.53 -13.90 5.16
CA PRO A 357 23.64 -12.97 5.32
C PRO A 357 24.17 -12.45 3.99
N ASP A 358 24.18 -13.32 2.97
CA ASP A 358 24.52 -13.02 1.59
C ASP A 358 23.77 -13.94 0.62
N VAL A 359 23.82 -13.63 -0.67
CA VAL A 359 23.32 -14.51 -1.74
C VAL A 359 24.34 -14.57 -2.86
N VAL A 360 24.79 -15.78 -3.16
CA VAL A 360 25.74 -16.08 -4.25
C VAL A 360 24.99 -16.53 -5.51
N THR A 361 23.91 -17.30 -5.35
CA THR A 361 23.11 -17.77 -6.50
C THR A 361 21.62 -17.53 -6.28
N LEU A 362 20.93 -17.20 -7.38
CA LEU A 362 19.49 -17.14 -7.49
C LEU A 362 19.01 -18.09 -8.58
N GLU A 363 17.96 -18.84 -8.30
CA GLU A 363 17.39 -19.83 -9.23
C GLU A 363 15.86 -19.71 -9.23
N ILE A 364 15.27 -19.51 -10.41
CA ILE A 364 13.81 -19.62 -10.59
C ILE A 364 13.48 -21.11 -10.68
N LEU A 365 12.77 -21.64 -9.68
CA LEU A 365 12.45 -23.06 -9.59
C LEU A 365 11.24 -23.44 -10.45
N SER A 366 10.27 -22.53 -10.57
CA SER A 366 9.04 -22.75 -11.34
C SER A 366 8.31 -21.44 -11.64
N LYS A 367 7.45 -21.46 -12.65
CA LYS A 367 6.51 -20.40 -13.00
C LYS A 367 5.07 -20.90 -12.93
N ASN A 368 4.14 -20.02 -12.60
CA ASN A 368 2.70 -20.27 -12.67
C ASN A 368 2.21 -20.20 -14.12
N GLU A 369 0.99 -20.66 -14.37
CA GLU A 369 0.34 -20.59 -15.70
C GLU A 369 0.26 -19.16 -16.26
N SER A 370 0.11 -18.17 -15.39
CA SER A 370 0.11 -16.74 -15.73
C SER A 370 1.47 -16.22 -16.24
N GLY A 371 2.55 -17.00 -16.07
CA GLY A 371 3.92 -16.59 -16.34
C GLY A 371 4.65 -15.93 -15.16
N THR A 372 4.00 -15.72 -14.00
CA THR A 372 4.69 -15.22 -12.81
C THR A 372 5.64 -16.29 -12.24
N VAL A 373 6.71 -15.87 -11.57
CA VAL A 373 7.57 -16.78 -10.81
C VAL A 373 6.79 -17.37 -9.63
N ALA A 374 6.62 -18.69 -9.62
CA ALA A 374 5.94 -19.39 -8.54
C ALA A 374 6.87 -19.55 -7.34
N GLN A 375 8.11 -20.00 -7.58
CA GLN A 375 9.13 -20.15 -6.56
C GLN A 375 10.50 -19.73 -7.08
N ILE A 376 11.26 -19.05 -6.21
CA ILE A 376 12.65 -18.65 -6.43
C ILE A 376 13.47 -19.05 -5.20
N ARG A 377 14.67 -19.58 -5.44
CA ARG A 377 15.62 -20.00 -4.42
C ARG A 377 16.84 -19.09 -4.41
N ALA A 378 17.32 -18.76 -3.22
CA ALA A 378 18.62 -18.16 -2.99
C ALA A 378 19.54 -19.15 -2.26
N THR A 379 20.83 -19.12 -2.59
CA THR A 379 21.88 -19.85 -1.86
C THR A 379 22.95 -18.86 -1.37
N SER A 380 23.28 -18.91 -0.07
CA SER A 380 24.35 -18.12 0.54
C SER A 380 25.74 -18.68 0.24
N SER A 381 26.80 -17.93 0.57
CA SER A 381 28.19 -18.41 0.46
C SER A 381 28.49 -19.60 1.37
N SER A 382 27.75 -19.72 2.47
CA SER A 382 27.79 -20.87 3.39
C SER A 382 26.94 -22.07 2.93
N GLY A 383 26.30 -22.00 1.77
CA GLY A 383 25.46 -23.07 1.21
C GLY A 383 24.05 -23.15 1.81
N ILE A 384 23.65 -22.19 2.66
CA ILE A 384 22.29 -22.13 3.21
C ILE A 384 21.34 -21.71 2.09
N GLN A 385 20.25 -22.45 1.93
CA GLN A 385 19.23 -22.18 0.93
C GLN A 385 17.95 -21.63 1.56
N ALA A 386 17.33 -20.67 0.88
CA ALA A 386 16.02 -20.16 1.23
C ALA A 386 15.14 -20.05 -0.02
N VAL A 387 13.84 -20.30 0.12
CA VAL A 387 12.87 -20.26 -0.98
C VAL A 387 11.78 -19.24 -0.68
N LEU A 388 11.42 -18.45 -1.70
CA LEU A 388 10.31 -17.51 -1.65
C LEU A 388 9.34 -17.77 -2.80
N ARG A 389 8.08 -17.37 -2.61
CA ARG A 389 7.16 -17.12 -3.72
C ARG A 389 7.64 -15.91 -4.52
N GLY A 390 7.38 -15.88 -5.83
CA GLY A 390 7.78 -14.74 -6.67
C GLY A 390 7.18 -13.41 -6.23
N GLU A 391 5.91 -13.36 -5.82
CA GLU A 391 5.30 -12.12 -5.30
C GLU A 391 5.93 -11.68 -3.97
N ALA A 392 6.32 -12.62 -3.11
CA ALA A 392 7.02 -12.29 -1.87
C ALA A 392 8.41 -11.71 -2.16
N PHE A 393 9.14 -12.29 -3.11
CA PHE A 393 10.41 -11.75 -3.60
C PHE A 393 10.20 -10.34 -4.17
N ARG A 394 9.24 -10.17 -5.09
CA ARG A 394 8.92 -8.89 -5.71
C ARG A 394 8.56 -7.81 -4.68
N SER A 395 7.72 -8.13 -3.69
CA SER A 395 7.35 -7.20 -2.63
C SER A 395 8.56 -6.77 -1.79
N ARG A 396 9.48 -7.69 -1.50
CA ARG A 396 10.66 -7.42 -0.64
C ARG A 396 11.78 -6.69 -1.37
N THR A 397 11.96 -6.95 -2.67
CA THR A 397 13.00 -6.31 -3.50
C THR A 397 12.51 -5.08 -4.26
N LYS A 398 11.19 -4.84 -4.27
CA LYS A 398 10.53 -3.72 -4.94
C LYS A 398 10.73 -3.69 -6.46
N ILE A 399 11.00 -4.84 -7.07
CA ILE A 399 10.91 -4.96 -8.54
C ILE A 399 9.43 -4.79 -9.00
N PRO A 400 9.18 -4.43 -10.27
CA PRO A 400 7.85 -4.05 -10.73
C PRO A 400 6.77 -5.13 -10.56
N SER A 401 7.09 -6.39 -10.83
CA SER A 401 6.12 -7.49 -10.83
C SER A 401 6.78 -8.85 -10.58
N ALA A 402 5.96 -9.91 -10.48
CA ALA A 402 6.42 -11.28 -10.41
C ALA A 402 6.61 -11.95 -11.80
N TRP A 403 6.31 -11.26 -12.91
CA TRP A 403 6.65 -11.72 -14.26
C TRP A 403 8.07 -11.29 -14.60
N PHE A 404 9.04 -12.11 -14.21
CA PHE A 404 10.44 -11.81 -14.48
C PHE A 404 11.27 -13.06 -14.79
N ASP A 405 12.42 -12.80 -15.37
CA ASP A 405 13.50 -13.74 -15.65
C ASP A 405 14.82 -13.17 -15.09
N LEU A 406 15.72 -14.06 -14.66
CA LEU A 406 17.07 -13.70 -14.26
C LEU A 406 17.95 -13.59 -15.51
N VAL A 407 18.61 -12.45 -15.69
CA VAL A 407 19.38 -12.15 -16.91
C VAL A 407 20.86 -12.43 -16.71
N SER A 408 21.43 -11.92 -15.60
CA SER A 408 22.83 -12.09 -15.27
C SER A 408 23.10 -11.78 -13.80
N VAL A 409 24.25 -12.27 -13.34
CA VAL A 409 24.82 -11.98 -12.02
C VAL A 409 26.04 -11.09 -12.26
N GLN A 410 26.08 -9.89 -11.67
CA GLN A 410 27.21 -8.98 -11.82
C GLN A 410 28.14 -9.11 -10.61
N ASN A 411 29.38 -9.52 -10.87
CA ASN A 411 30.42 -9.67 -9.86
C ASN A 411 30.97 -8.31 -9.41
#